data_AF-A0A9D0ZT92-F1
#
_entry.id   AF-A0A9D0ZT92-F1
#
_cell.length_a   1.000
_cell.length_b   1.000
_cell.length_c   1.000
_cell.angle_alpha   90.00
_cell.angle_beta   90.00
_cell.angle_gamma   90.00
#
_symmetry.space_group_name_H-M   'P 1'
#
loop_
_entity.id
_entity.type
_entity.pdbx_description
1 polymer ?
#
loop_
_entity_poly.entity_id
_entity_poly.type
_entity_poly.pdbx_seq_one_letter_code
_entity_poly.pdbx_strand_id
1 'polypeptide(L)'
;MVLEIVRQAVEIKLKSRTESPLISEAEYCCACGIGLREAGADEALLEKAKTMETVEEAREAFQPVFQKAFEAQEENTRLYRLYHLLLHTRVKGKITDEIRVLFD
;
A
#
# COMPACT_ATOMS: atom_id res chain seq x y z
N MET A 1 14.70 11.70 5.35
CA MET A 1 13.83 12.45 6.28
C MET A 1 12.34 12.28 5.98
N VAL A 2 11.74 12.89 4.95
CA VAL A 2 10.26 12.78 4.73
C VAL A 2 9.83 11.35 4.35
N LEU A 3 10.53 10.69 3.43
CA LEU A 3 10.20 9.31 3.02
C LEU A 3 10.35 8.28 4.14
N GLU A 4 11.34 8.47 5.03
CA GLU A 4 11.54 7.60 6.19
C GLU A 4 10.42 7.78 7.23
N ILE A 5 9.95 9.02 7.43
CA ILE A 5 8.78 9.30 8.29
C ILE A 5 7.56 8.57 7.75
N VAL A 6 7.33 8.58 6.44
CA VAL A 6 6.21 7.85 5.81
C VAL A 6 6.34 6.35 6.06
N ARG A 7 7.51 5.76 5.83
CA ARG A 7 7.75 4.33 6.09
C ARG A 7 7.51 3.98 7.56
N GLN A 8 8.00 4.80 8.49
CA GLN A 8 7.76 4.61 9.92
C GLN A 8 6.27 4.75 10.28
N ALA A 9 5.58 5.73 9.70
CA ALA A 9 4.15 5.92 9.93
C ALA A 9 3.34 4.69 9.48
N VAL A 10 3.62 4.14 8.30
CA VAL A 10 2.99 2.90 7.83
C VAL A 10 3.29 1.74 8.78
N GLU A 11 4.55 1.52 9.15
CA GLU A 11 4.93 0.44 10.07
C GLU A 11 4.24 0.53 11.44
N ILE A 12 4.08 1.75 11.98
CA ILE A 12 3.33 1.98 13.21
C ILE A 12 1.85 1.63 13.01
N LYS A 13 1.25 2.05 11.89
CA LYS A 13 -0.15 1.74 11.58
C LYS A 13 -0.40 0.25 11.46
N LEU A 14 0.56 -0.53 10.98
CA LEU A 14 0.46 -1.99 10.88
C LEU A 14 0.56 -2.71 12.23
N LYS A 15 1.18 -2.10 13.25
CA LYS A 15 1.39 -2.70 14.60
C LYS A 15 0.46 -2.14 15.68
N SER A 16 -0.13 -0.96 15.44
CA SER A 16 -1.01 -0.30 16.39
C SER A 16 -2.24 -1.15 16.72
N ARG A 17 -2.71 -1.11 17.97
CA ARG A 17 -3.96 -1.78 18.37
C ARG A 17 -5.20 -1.06 17.82
N THR A 18 -5.13 0.26 17.71
CA THR A 18 -6.20 1.09 17.15
C THR A 18 -5.94 1.30 15.66
N GLU A 19 -6.95 1.07 14.83
CA GLU A 19 -6.85 1.32 13.40
C GLU A 19 -6.65 2.81 13.11
N SER A 20 -5.70 3.13 12.24
CA SER A 20 -5.48 4.46 11.70
C SER A 20 -5.35 4.33 10.18
N PRO A 21 -6.20 5.01 9.40
CA PRO A 21 -6.25 4.83 7.95
C PRO A 21 -4.99 5.38 7.28
N LEU A 22 -4.76 4.99 6.02
CA LEU A 22 -3.83 5.68 5.15
C LEU A 22 -4.39 7.07 4.84
N ILE A 23 -3.57 8.13 4.97
CA ILE A 23 -4.01 9.53 4.88
C ILE A 23 -3.30 10.33 3.79
N SER A 24 -2.31 9.76 3.12
CA SER A 24 -1.59 10.42 2.03
C SER A 24 -1.22 9.45 0.91
N GLU A 25 -0.97 10.01 -0.26
CA GLU A 25 -0.51 9.29 -1.45
C GLU A 25 0.82 8.57 -1.17
N ALA A 26 1.70 9.20 -0.39
CA ALA A 26 2.97 8.61 0.02
C ALA A 26 2.78 7.37 0.90
N GLU A 27 1.90 7.43 1.90
CA GLU A 27 1.58 6.27 2.74
C GLU A 27 0.92 5.15 1.92
N TYR A 28 0.05 5.51 0.97
CA TYR A 28 -0.57 4.55 0.08
C TYR A 28 0.47 3.83 -0.79
N CYS A 29 1.37 4.57 -1.46
CA CYS A 29 2.43 3.99 -2.28
C CYS A 29 3.35 3.08 -1.45
N CYS A 30 3.71 3.51 -0.23
CA CYS A 30 4.50 2.72 0.70
C CYS A 30 3.81 1.41 1.09
N ALA A 31 2.52 1.47 1.46
CA ALA A 31 1.74 0.30 1.80
C ALA A 31 1.58 -0.64 0.58
N CYS A 32 1.39 -0.10 -0.63
CA CYS A 32 1.33 -0.89 -1.86
C CYS A 32 2.63 -1.64 -2.13
N GLY A 33 3.79 -0.99 -1.98
CA GLY A 33 5.08 -1.65 -2.16
C GLY A 33 5.28 -2.85 -1.23
N ILE A 34 4.89 -2.70 0.04
CA ILE A 34 4.87 -3.82 1.00
C ILE A 34 3.86 -4.88 0.55
N GLY A 35 2.61 -4.49 0.29
CA GLY A 35 1.52 -5.41 -0.03
C GLY A 35 1.78 -6.24 -1.30
N LEU A 36 2.34 -5.64 -2.34
CA LEU A 36 2.66 -6.34 -3.59
C LEU A 36 3.74 -7.40 -3.38
N ARG A 37 4.79 -7.08 -2.61
CA ARG A 37 5.85 -8.05 -2.27
C ARG A 37 5.35 -9.20 -1.42
N GLU A 38 4.56 -8.90 -0.40
CA GLU A 38 3.99 -9.90 0.51
C GLU A 38 2.96 -10.78 -0.22
N ALA A 39 2.27 -10.25 -1.23
CA ALA A 39 1.37 -11.01 -2.09
C ALA A 39 2.10 -11.86 -3.16
N GLY A 40 3.44 -11.76 -3.25
CA GLY A 40 4.23 -12.44 -4.28
C GLY A 40 3.95 -11.93 -5.69
N ALA A 41 3.68 -10.64 -5.84
CA ALA A 41 3.48 -10.00 -7.14
C ALA A 41 4.70 -10.22 -8.05
N ASP A 42 4.45 -10.44 -9.33
CA ASP A 42 5.50 -10.55 -10.32
C ASP A 42 6.18 -9.19 -10.60
N GLU A 43 7.37 -9.26 -11.18
CA GLU A 43 8.16 -8.08 -11.53
C GLU A 43 7.41 -7.17 -12.51
N ALA A 44 6.57 -7.71 -13.37
CA ALA A 44 5.77 -6.94 -14.32
C ALA A 44 4.75 -6.03 -13.60
N LEU A 45 4.09 -6.52 -12.55
CA LEU A 45 3.15 -5.73 -11.77
C LEU A 45 3.86 -4.67 -10.92
N LEU A 46 5.05 -4.99 -10.39
CA LEU A 46 5.90 -4.02 -9.68
C LEU A 46 6.39 -2.90 -10.62
N GLU A 47 6.79 -3.23 -11.85
CA GLU A 47 7.15 -2.24 -12.85
C GLU A 47 5.94 -1.40 -13.29
N LYS A 48 4.76 -2.01 -13.42
CA LYS A 48 3.52 -1.27 -13.70
C LYS A 48 3.20 -0.25 -12.59
N ALA A 49 3.52 -0.55 -11.33
CA ALA A 49 3.34 0.39 -10.22
C ALA A 49 4.15 1.68 -10.41
N LYS A 50 5.34 1.56 -11.00
CA LYS A 50 6.23 2.70 -11.25
C LYS A 50 5.74 3.61 -12.38
N THR A 51 4.78 3.19 -13.19
CA THR A 51 4.25 4.02 -14.29
C THR A 51 2.94 4.72 -13.96
N MET A 52 2.31 4.41 -12.82
CA MET A 52 1.01 4.97 -12.44
C MET A 52 1.14 6.43 -12.02
N GLU A 53 0.16 7.24 -12.44
CA GLU A 53 0.14 8.68 -12.20
C GLU A 53 -0.77 9.07 -11.03
N THR A 54 -1.71 8.20 -10.65
CA THR A 54 -2.70 8.49 -9.60
C THR A 54 -2.93 7.31 -8.66
N VAL A 55 -3.34 7.62 -7.43
CA VAL A 55 -3.71 6.61 -6.42
C VAL A 55 -4.91 5.79 -6.88
N GLU A 56 -5.86 6.42 -7.57
CA GLU A 56 -7.06 5.77 -8.10
C GLU A 56 -6.72 4.70 -9.13
N GLU A 57 -5.85 5.03 -10.09
CA GLU A 57 -5.34 4.08 -11.10
C GLU A 57 -4.63 2.90 -10.42
N ALA A 58 -3.76 3.20 -9.45
CA ALA A 58 -3.07 2.17 -8.69
C ALA A 58 -4.01 1.27 -7.90
N ARG A 59 -5.05 1.85 -7.30
CA ARG A 59 -6.05 1.09 -6.53
C ARG A 59 -6.83 0.15 -7.44
N GLU A 60 -7.31 0.62 -8.58
CA GLU A 60 -8.02 -0.23 -9.54
C GLU A 60 -7.14 -1.39 -10.03
N ALA A 61 -5.86 -1.12 -10.30
CA ALA A 61 -4.92 -2.13 -10.76
C ALA A 61 -4.58 -3.19 -9.69
N PHE A 62 -4.40 -2.79 -8.43
CA PHE A 62 -3.93 -3.69 -7.37
C PHE A 62 -5.04 -4.30 -6.52
N GLN A 63 -6.25 -3.74 -6.58
CA GLN A 63 -7.39 -4.23 -5.79
C GLN A 63 -7.62 -5.74 -5.93
N PRO A 64 -7.58 -6.36 -7.12
CA PRO A 64 -7.75 -7.82 -7.24
C PRO A 64 -6.67 -8.61 -6.51
N VAL A 65 -5.42 -8.12 -6.52
CA VAL A 65 -4.28 -8.75 -5.85
C VAL A 65 -4.44 -8.66 -4.34
N PHE A 66 -4.76 -7.47 -3.83
CA PHE A 66 -4.95 -7.25 -2.40
C PHE A 66 -6.19 -7.96 -1.86
N GLN A 67 -7.27 -8.04 -2.63
CA GLN A 67 -8.49 -8.77 -2.23
C GLN A 67 -8.19 -10.26 -2.04
N LYS A 68 -7.52 -10.88 -3.03
CA LYS A 68 -7.12 -12.28 -2.94
C LYS A 68 -6.14 -12.52 -1.79
N ALA A 69 -5.18 -11.61 -1.60
CA ALA A 69 -4.21 -11.73 -0.52
C ALA A 69 -4.87 -11.57 0.86
N PHE A 70 -5.84 -10.66 1.00
CA PHE A 70 -6.63 -10.43 2.21
C PHE A 70 -7.43 -11.65 2.62
N GLU A 71 -8.15 -12.27 1.69
CA GLU A 71 -8.96 -13.48 1.92
C GLU A 71 -8.13 -14.68 2.40
N ALA A 72 -6.83 -14.68 2.10
CA ALA A 72 -5.90 -15.72 2.54
C ALA A 72 -5.28 -15.44 3.92
N GLN A 73 -5.50 -14.27 4.54
CA GLN A 73 -4.92 -13.93 5.84
C GLN A 73 -5.83 -14.30 7.01
N GLU A 74 -5.22 -14.75 8.10
CA GLU A 74 -5.89 -14.83 9.39
C GLU A 74 -6.14 -13.42 9.96
N GLU A 75 -7.31 -13.23 10.58
CA GLU A 75 -7.65 -11.98 11.26
C GLU A 75 -6.60 -11.57 12.31
N ASN A 76 -6.43 -10.26 12.50
CA ASN A 76 -5.50 -9.67 13.48
C ASN A 76 -4.00 -9.91 13.20
N THR A 77 -3.63 -10.43 12.02
CA THR A 77 -2.24 -10.45 11.57
C THR A 77 -1.81 -9.10 10.99
N ARG A 78 -0.48 -8.85 10.94
CA ARG A 78 0.09 -7.67 10.28
C ARG A 78 -0.37 -7.56 8.82
N LEU A 79 -0.40 -8.68 8.10
CA LEU A 79 -0.77 -8.73 6.68
C LEU A 79 -2.27 -8.54 6.48
N TYR A 80 -3.11 -9.14 7.32
CA TYR A 80 -4.55 -8.86 7.31
C TYR A 80 -4.81 -7.35 7.43
N ARG A 81 -4.13 -6.70 8.37
CA ARG A 81 -4.25 -5.26 8.58
C ARG A 81 -3.73 -4.44 7.41
N LEU A 82 -2.60 -4.83 6.82
CA LEU A 82 -2.07 -4.17 5.62
C LEU A 82 -3.07 -4.17 4.48
N TYR A 83 -3.62 -5.33 4.14
CA TYR A 83 -4.56 -5.44 3.03
C TYR A 83 -5.91 -4.78 3.36
N HIS A 84 -6.37 -4.84 4.61
CA HIS A 84 -7.55 -4.09 5.06
C HIS A 84 -7.38 -2.58 4.80
N LEU A 85 -6.25 -2.00 5.21
CA LEU A 85 -5.96 -0.59 4.99
C LEU A 85 -5.89 -0.22 3.50
N LEU A 86 -5.32 -1.09 2.66
CA LEU A 86 -5.22 -0.90 1.22
C LEU A 86 -6.58 -0.96 0.52
N LEU A 87 -7.44 -1.90 0.90
CA LEU A 87 -8.77 -2.10 0.29
C LEU A 87 -9.77 -1.01 0.70
N HIS A 88 -9.66 -0.48 1.92
CA HIS A 88 -10.59 0.50 2.47
C HIS A 88 -10.07 1.95 2.46
N THR A 89 -8.91 2.19 1.85
CA THR A 89 -8.36 3.54 1.73
C THR A 89 -9.25 4.48 0.92
N ARG A 90 -9.32 5.74 1.37
CA ARG A 90 -9.99 6.85 0.69
C ARG A 90 -9.02 7.87 0.11
N VAL A 91 -7.72 7.59 0.18
CA VAL A 91 -6.69 8.44 -0.41
C VAL A 91 -6.95 8.58 -1.90
N LYS A 92 -6.75 9.79 -2.40
CA LYS A 92 -6.87 10.21 -3.79
C LYS A 92 -5.76 11.19 -4.06
N GLY A 93 -5.26 11.23 -5.28
CA GLY A 93 -4.26 12.22 -5.66
C GLY A 93 -3.19 11.69 -6.60
N LYS A 94 -2.21 12.56 -6.87
CA LYS A 94 -1.14 12.29 -7.84
C LYS A 94 0.02 11.54 -7.20
N ILE A 95 0.55 10.59 -7.95
CA ILE A 95 1.80 9.90 -7.63
C ILE A 95 2.92 10.67 -8.32
N THR A 96 3.57 11.55 -7.56
CA THR A 96 4.76 12.28 -8.03
C THR A 96 5.99 11.37 -8.06
N ASP A 97 7.00 11.75 -8.82
CA ASP A 97 8.29 11.03 -8.87
C ASP A 97 8.93 10.89 -7.47
N GLU A 98 8.75 11.90 -6.62
CA GLU A 98 9.26 11.92 -5.24
C GLU A 98 8.66 10.84 -4.35
N ILE A 99 7.37 10.52 -4.52
CA ILE A 99 6.69 9.49 -3.72
C ILE A 99 6.73 8.12 -4.39
N ARG A 100 6.98 8.05 -5.70
CA ARG A 100 7.05 6.80 -6.46
C ARG A 100 8.11 5.84 -5.91
N VAL A 101 9.21 6.37 -5.38
CA VAL A 101 10.27 5.58 -4.73
C VAL A 101 9.81 4.84 -3.47
N LEU A 102 8.59 5.08 -3.00
CA LEU A 102 8.00 4.35 -1.86
C LEU A 102 7.34 3.03 -2.26
N PHE A 103 7.13 2.77 -3.55
CA PHE A 103 6.77 1.43 -4.02
C PHE A 103 7.92 0.44 -3.79
N ASP A 104 9.16 0.94 -3.76
CA ASP A 104 10.37 0.21 -3.37
C ASP A 104 10.59 0.24 -1.85
#